data_AF-A0A0C5WR21-F1
#
_entry.id   AF-A0A0C5WR21-F1
#
_cell.length_a   1.000
_cell.length_b   1.000
_cell.length_c   1.000
_cell.angle_alpha   90.00
_cell.angle_beta   90.00
_cell.angle_gamma   90.00
#
_symmetry.space_group_name_H-M   'P 1'
#
loop_
_entity.id
_entity.type
_entity.pdbx_description
1 polymer ?
#
loop_
_entity_poly.entity_id
_entity_poly.type
_entity_poly.pdbx_seq_one_letter_code
_entity_poly.pdbx_strand_id
1 'polypeptide(L)'
;MSTPLEPSQIEQIQAYDAEQRYKYLVKEVVSNREIWILTDEHGCVMLNTDDEDCVPVWPNKEFAESWATGEWENCKAEAISLNKWHSRWTYGLEDDELAIVIFPNQDEDGLVVFPDELDFELKQQAKKSGNR
;
A
#
# COMPACT_ATOMS: atom_id res chain seq x y z
N MET A 1 12.22 -13.58 0.41
CA MET A 1 12.99 -12.34 0.58
C MET A 1 12.62 -11.48 -0.60
N SER A 2 12.00 -10.33 -0.36
CA SER A 2 11.68 -9.34 -1.39
C SER A 2 13.00 -8.87 -1.99
N THR A 3 13.16 -9.01 -3.31
CA THR A 3 14.39 -8.59 -4.00
C THR A 3 14.44 -7.07 -4.00
N PRO A 4 15.58 -6.44 -3.63
CA PRO A 4 15.70 -4.98 -3.68
C PRO A 4 15.42 -4.47 -5.09
N LEU A 5 14.68 -3.37 -5.20
CA LEU A 5 14.40 -2.73 -6.50
C LEU A 5 15.62 -1.95 -7.00
N GLU A 6 15.94 -2.09 -8.29
CA GLU A 6 17.00 -1.27 -8.92
C GLU A 6 16.53 0.19 -9.07
N PRO A 7 17.44 1.19 -9.01
CA PRO A 7 17.06 2.61 -9.10
C PRO A 7 16.26 2.97 -10.35
N SER A 8 16.61 2.39 -11.51
CA SER A 8 15.91 2.62 -12.77
C SER A 8 14.48 2.06 -12.78
N GLN A 9 14.22 1.00 -12.00
CA GLN A 9 12.86 0.46 -11.84
C GLN A 9 12.03 1.38 -10.95
N ILE A 10 12.62 1.91 -9.86
CA ILE A 10 11.97 2.86 -8.97
C ILE A 10 11.54 4.10 -9.76
N GLU A 11 12.43 4.70 -10.57
CA GLU A 11 12.11 5.86 -11.41
C GLU A 11 10.97 5.55 -12.40
N GLN A 12 11.02 4.39 -13.05
CA GLN A 12 9.97 3.98 -13.99
C GLN A 12 8.61 3.82 -13.31
N ILE A 13 8.59 3.21 -12.11
CA ILE A 13 7.36 2.96 -11.36
C ILE A 13 6.81 4.25 -10.77
N GLN A 14 7.66 5.18 -10.33
CA GLN A 14 7.22 6.50 -9.85
C GLN A 14 6.55 7.32 -10.96
N ALA A 15 6.96 7.12 -12.22
CA ALA A 15 6.33 7.76 -13.38
C ALA A 15 4.97 7.15 -13.77
N TYR A 16 4.51 6.09 -13.09
CA TYR A 16 3.20 5.50 -13.33
C TYR A 16 2.06 6.41 -12.93
N ASP A 17 0.98 6.37 -13.70
CA ASP A 17 -0.31 6.92 -13.32
C ASP A 17 -0.97 6.09 -12.19
N ALA A 18 -2.05 6.63 -11.61
CA ALA A 18 -2.74 6.00 -10.48
C ALA A 18 -3.24 4.57 -10.79
N GLU A 19 -3.73 4.31 -12.01
CA GLU A 19 -4.22 2.98 -12.41
C GLU A 19 -3.07 1.98 -12.55
N GLN A 20 -1.95 2.42 -13.13
CA GLN A 20 -0.73 1.62 -13.26
C GLN A 20 -0.15 1.28 -11.88
N ARG A 21 -0.13 2.24 -10.95
CA ARG A 21 0.30 2.01 -9.55
C ARG A 21 -0.61 1.05 -8.82
N TYR A 22 -1.93 1.15 -9.01
CA TYR A 22 -2.89 0.19 -8.47
C TYR A 22 -2.60 -1.24 -8.93
N LYS A 23 -2.47 -1.43 -10.24
CA LYS A 23 -2.17 -2.75 -10.84
C LYS A 23 -0.82 -3.29 -10.36
N TYR A 24 0.18 -2.41 -10.26
CA TYR A 24 1.49 -2.77 -9.74
C TYR A 24 1.39 -3.20 -8.27
N LEU A 25 0.65 -2.45 -7.44
CA LEU A 25 0.44 -2.77 -6.04
C LEU A 25 -0.15 -4.15 -5.83
N VAL A 26 -1.29 -4.42 -6.46
CA VAL A 26 -1.99 -5.71 -6.33
C VAL A 26 -1.09 -6.87 -6.78
N LYS A 27 -0.33 -6.69 -7.86
CA LYS A 27 0.60 -7.70 -8.37
C LYS A 27 1.74 -7.99 -7.39
N GLU A 28 2.42 -6.96 -6.90
CA GLU A 28 3.60 -7.12 -6.05
C GLU A 28 3.24 -7.57 -4.64
N VAL A 29 2.14 -7.06 -4.05
CA VAL A 29 1.67 -7.50 -2.73
C VAL A 29 1.36 -8.99 -2.72
N VAL A 30 0.72 -9.50 -3.78
CA VAL A 30 0.45 -10.94 -3.91
C VAL A 30 1.74 -11.74 -4.10
N SER A 31 2.67 -11.24 -4.92
CA SER A 31 3.95 -11.91 -5.17
C SER A 31 4.81 -12.01 -3.91
N ASN A 32 4.91 -10.91 -3.16
CA ASN A 32 5.76 -10.80 -1.97
C ASN A 32 5.05 -11.27 -0.69
N ARG A 33 3.72 -11.39 -0.74
CA ARG A 33 2.83 -11.74 0.38
C ARG A 33 2.91 -10.74 1.54
N GLU A 34 3.17 -9.49 1.22
CA GLU A 34 3.27 -8.38 2.17
C GLU A 34 2.82 -7.09 1.51
N ILE A 35 2.24 -6.21 2.32
CA ILE A 35 1.86 -4.84 1.97
C ILE A 35 2.51 -3.91 2.98
N TRP A 36 2.99 -2.76 2.52
CA TRP A 36 3.75 -1.83 3.34
C TRP A 36 2.89 -0.65 3.75
N ILE A 37 3.06 -0.21 4.99
CA ILE A 37 2.46 1.02 5.54
C ILE A 37 3.55 1.88 6.17
N LEU A 38 3.21 3.11 6.52
CA LEU A 38 3.99 3.92 7.44
C LEU A 38 3.33 3.92 8.82
N THR A 39 4.15 3.78 9.86
CA THR A 39 3.71 3.81 11.26
C THR A 39 4.68 4.61 12.10
N ASP A 40 4.18 5.22 13.17
CA ASP A 40 4.97 5.85 14.23
C ASP A 40 4.69 5.21 15.60
N GLU A 41 5.00 5.89 16.70
CA GLU A 41 4.74 5.41 18.07
C GLU A 41 3.25 5.42 18.46
N HIS A 42 2.41 6.12 17.69
CA HIS A 42 0.98 6.34 17.97
C HIS A 42 0.07 5.51 17.07
N GLY A 43 0.51 5.10 15.88
CA GLY A 43 -0.26 4.24 14.98
C GLY A 43 0.22 4.31 13.53
N CYS A 44 -0.64 3.88 12.61
CA CYS A 44 -0.38 4.06 11.18
C CYS A 44 -0.64 5.51 10.74
N VAL A 45 0.10 5.93 9.72
CA VAL A 45 -0.11 7.21 9.05
C VAL A 45 -1.50 7.24 8.41
N MET A 46 -2.17 8.39 8.49
CA MET A 46 -3.43 8.67 7.82
C MET A 46 -3.28 9.98 7.04
N LEU A 47 -3.69 9.97 5.77
CA LEU A 47 -3.83 11.16 4.94
C LEU A 47 -5.27 11.63 5.05
N ASN A 48 -5.46 12.91 5.39
CA ASN A 48 -6.77 13.51 5.51
C ASN A 48 -7.12 14.12 4.15
N THR A 49 -8.18 13.64 3.52
CA THR A 49 -8.77 14.32 2.36
C THR A 49 -10.01 15.10 2.80
N ASP A 50 -10.54 15.98 1.94
CA ASP A 50 -11.78 16.72 2.25
C ASP A 50 -13.00 15.80 2.44
N ASP A 51 -12.95 14.57 1.90
CA ASP A 51 -14.06 13.62 1.87
C ASP A 51 -13.90 12.47 2.88
N GLU A 52 -12.70 11.90 3.04
CA GLU A 52 -12.45 10.75 3.93
C GLU A 52 -10.98 10.59 4.38
N ASP A 53 -10.79 9.96 5.54
CA ASP A 53 -9.48 9.59 6.07
C ASP A 53 -8.96 8.31 5.40
N CYS A 54 -7.74 8.38 4.90
CA CYS A 54 -7.14 7.32 4.09
C CYS A 54 -5.84 6.81 4.68
N VAL A 55 -5.66 5.50 4.76
CA VAL A 55 -4.37 4.89 5.09
C VAL A 55 -3.57 4.65 3.81
N PRO A 56 -2.37 5.23 3.65
CA PRO A 56 -1.54 4.98 2.49
C PRO A 56 -0.84 3.62 2.57
N VAL A 57 -0.81 2.93 1.43
CA VAL A 57 -0.19 1.60 1.30
C VAL A 57 0.76 1.51 0.11
N TRP A 58 1.81 0.71 0.24
CA TRP A 58 2.86 0.54 -0.76
C TRP A 58 3.15 -0.92 -1.10
N PRO A 59 3.60 -1.21 -2.34
CA PRO A 59 3.95 -2.56 -2.76
C PRO A 59 5.29 -3.06 -2.22
N ASN A 60 6.22 -2.15 -1.94
CA ASN A 60 7.59 -2.45 -1.56
C ASN A 60 8.07 -1.49 -0.48
N LYS A 61 9.05 -1.96 0.29
CA LYS A 61 9.71 -1.22 1.36
C LYS A 61 10.29 0.10 0.87
N GLU A 62 10.98 0.08 -0.26
CA GLU A 62 11.70 1.22 -0.82
C GLU A 62 10.77 2.39 -1.10
N PHE A 63 9.55 2.13 -1.55
CA PHE A 63 8.57 3.19 -1.81
C PHE A 63 8.02 3.78 -0.52
N ALA A 64 7.67 2.95 0.47
CA ALA A 64 7.25 3.43 1.79
C ALA A 64 8.36 4.24 2.47
N GLU A 65 9.61 3.77 2.44
CA GLU A 65 10.75 4.49 3.03
C GLU A 65 11.05 5.80 2.29
N SER A 66 10.88 5.84 0.97
CA SER A 66 11.05 7.08 0.20
C SER A 66 10.02 8.15 0.57
N TRP A 67 8.90 7.74 1.18
CA TRP A 67 7.86 8.65 1.65
C TRP A 67 8.13 9.22 3.03
N ALA A 68 8.83 8.47 3.89
CA ALA A 68 9.15 8.84 5.27
C ALA A 68 10.17 10.00 5.32
N THR A 69 9.75 11.16 4.80
CA THR A 69 10.51 12.38 4.64
C THR A 69 9.62 13.56 5.03
N GLY A 70 10.23 14.73 5.32
CA GLY A 70 9.47 15.90 5.76
C GLY A 70 8.69 15.61 7.05
N GLU A 71 7.37 15.82 7.03
CA GLU A 71 6.50 15.59 8.19
C GLU A 71 6.43 14.11 8.63
N TRP A 72 6.77 13.20 7.71
CA TRP A 72 6.76 11.76 7.95
C TRP A 72 8.16 11.20 8.24
N GLU A 73 9.18 12.04 8.49
CA GLU A 73 10.57 11.61 8.71
C GLU A 73 10.75 10.65 9.90
N ASN A 74 9.86 10.72 10.88
CA ASN A 74 9.88 9.88 12.07
C ASN A 74 9.09 8.57 11.88
N CYS A 75 8.36 8.44 10.78
CA CYS A 75 7.61 7.24 10.45
C CYS A 75 8.54 6.14 9.95
N LYS A 76 8.13 4.89 10.16
CA LYS A 76 8.84 3.70 9.73
C LYS A 76 7.98 2.89 8.79
N ALA A 77 8.60 2.39 7.74
CA ALA A 77 7.98 1.41 6.87
C ALA A 77 7.79 0.10 7.62
N GLU A 78 6.54 -0.35 7.75
CA GLU A 78 6.18 -1.64 8.35
C GLU A 78 5.58 -2.57 7.30
N ALA A 79 6.08 -3.81 7.27
CA ALA A 79 5.53 -4.89 6.45
C ALA A 79 4.37 -5.57 7.17
N ILE A 80 3.18 -5.46 6.60
CA ILE A 80 2.00 -6.22 6.99
C ILE A 80 1.92 -7.45 6.10
N SER A 81 1.95 -8.64 6.72
CA SER A 81 1.81 -9.87 5.93
C SER A 81 0.40 -9.96 5.33
N LEU A 82 0.29 -10.51 4.12
CA LEU A 82 -0.98 -10.64 3.41
C LEU A 82 -2.02 -11.44 4.22
N ASN A 83 -1.58 -12.40 5.04
CA ASN A 83 -2.48 -13.11 5.96
C ASN A 83 -3.03 -12.19 7.07
N LYS A 84 -2.20 -11.31 7.64
CA LYS A 84 -2.65 -10.30 8.61
C LYS A 84 -3.57 -9.29 7.95
N TRP A 85 -3.28 -8.93 6.69
CA TRP A 85 -4.11 -8.04 5.91
C TRP A 85 -5.55 -8.57 5.84
N HIS A 86 -5.71 -9.76 5.28
CA HIS A 86 -7.00 -10.44 5.11
C HIS A 86 -7.79 -10.73 6.39
N SER A 87 -7.10 -10.91 7.53
CA SER A 87 -7.73 -11.38 8.77
C SER A 87 -7.92 -10.30 9.83
N ARG A 88 -7.26 -9.15 9.69
CA ARG A 88 -7.28 -8.09 10.69
C ARG A 88 -7.37 -6.69 10.09
N TRP A 89 -6.50 -6.36 9.14
CA TRP A 89 -6.44 -4.99 8.63
C TRP A 89 -7.68 -4.62 7.84
N THR A 90 -8.14 -5.48 6.92
CA THR A 90 -9.36 -5.21 6.16
C THR A 90 -10.54 -4.88 7.09
N TYR A 91 -10.82 -5.77 8.04
CA TYR A 91 -11.92 -5.59 8.98
C TYR A 91 -11.72 -4.41 9.94
N GLY A 92 -10.48 -4.14 10.37
CA GLY A 92 -10.18 -3.02 11.25
C GLY A 92 -10.41 -1.68 10.54
N LEU A 93 -9.94 -1.55 9.31
CA LEU A 93 -10.15 -0.35 8.50
C LEU A 93 -11.64 -0.15 8.17
N GLU A 94 -12.38 -1.22 7.90
CA GLU A 94 -13.85 -1.13 7.71
C GLU A 94 -14.58 -0.67 8.98
N ASP A 95 -14.22 -1.19 10.15
CA ASP A 95 -14.85 -0.82 11.43
C ASP A 95 -14.52 0.62 11.84
N ASP A 96 -13.32 1.08 11.49
CA ASP A 96 -12.86 2.46 11.72
C ASP A 96 -13.33 3.44 10.63
N GLU A 97 -14.11 2.99 9.63
CA GLU A 97 -14.58 3.78 8.47
C GLU A 97 -13.43 4.45 7.68
N LEU A 98 -12.27 3.79 7.62
CA LEU A 98 -11.08 4.27 6.93
C LEU A 98 -10.96 3.70 5.52
N ALA A 99 -10.67 4.58 4.56
CA ALA A 99 -10.33 4.20 3.20
C ALA A 99 -8.83 3.93 3.05
N ILE A 100 -8.42 3.51 1.86
CA ILE A 100 -7.03 3.20 1.52
C ILE A 100 -6.64 4.01 0.30
N VAL A 101 -5.53 4.74 0.39
CA VAL A 101 -4.93 5.38 -0.77
C VAL A 101 -3.79 4.53 -1.31
N ILE A 102 -3.94 4.13 -2.57
CA ILE A 102 -3.11 3.14 -3.22
C ILE A 102 -1.88 3.80 -3.81
N PHE A 103 -0.72 3.51 -3.20
CA PHE A 103 0.60 3.94 -3.64
C PHE A 103 0.58 5.38 -4.21
N PRO A 104 0.32 6.38 -3.36
CA PRO A 104 0.17 7.74 -3.85
C PRO A 104 1.51 8.30 -4.43
N ASN A 105 1.56 9.51 -4.97
CA ASN A 105 2.83 10.20 -5.28
C ASN A 105 3.24 11.15 -4.15
N GLN A 106 4.41 11.79 -4.28
CA GLN A 106 4.85 12.79 -3.31
C GLN A 106 3.91 14.01 -3.18
N ASP A 107 2.96 14.19 -4.12
CA ASP A 107 1.91 15.20 -4.06
C ASP A 107 0.61 14.64 -3.42
N GLU A 108 0.69 13.49 -2.74
CA GLU A 108 -0.42 12.79 -2.05
C GLU A 108 -1.54 12.29 -2.97
N ASP A 109 -1.34 12.33 -4.29
CA ASP A 109 -2.30 11.85 -5.28
C ASP A 109 -2.15 10.34 -5.51
N GLY A 110 -3.26 9.62 -5.33
CA GLY A 110 -3.35 8.17 -5.47
C GLY A 110 -4.81 7.74 -5.58
N LEU A 111 -5.01 6.48 -5.96
CA LEU A 111 -6.36 5.93 -6.09
C LEU A 111 -6.89 5.56 -4.70
N VAL A 112 -8.00 6.15 -4.29
CA VAL A 112 -8.69 5.79 -3.05
C VAL A 112 -9.62 4.61 -3.28
N VAL A 113 -9.50 3.57 -2.46
CA VAL A 113 -10.35 2.37 -2.49
C VAL A 113 -10.79 1.98 -1.09
N PHE A 114 -11.89 1.24 -1.02
CA PHE A 114 -12.33 0.64 0.22
C PHE A 114 -11.49 -0.60 0.59
N PRO A 115 -11.35 -0.92 1.89
CA PRO A 115 -10.56 -2.06 2.33
C PRO A 115 -11.04 -3.41 1.77
N ASP A 116 -12.36 -3.60 1.66
CA ASP A 116 -12.97 -4.82 1.12
C ASP A 116 -12.72 -4.98 -0.39
N GLU A 117 -12.74 -3.87 -1.13
CA GLU A 117 -12.42 -3.84 -2.56
C GLU A 117 -10.96 -4.28 -2.80
N LEU A 118 -10.00 -3.69 -2.08
CA LEU A 118 -8.60 -4.08 -2.21
C LEU A 118 -8.39 -5.55 -1.80
N ASP A 119 -9.00 -5.97 -0.69
CA ASP A 119 -8.92 -7.35 -0.21
C ASP A 119 -9.45 -8.36 -1.23
N PHE A 120 -10.58 -8.04 -1.87
CA PHE A 120 -11.15 -8.82 -2.95
C PHE A 120 -10.17 -8.95 -4.12
N GLU A 121 -9.60 -7.85 -4.61
CA GLU A 121 -8.67 -7.85 -5.75
C GLU A 121 -7.38 -8.62 -5.44
N LEU A 122 -6.83 -8.47 -4.23
CA LEU A 122 -5.68 -9.27 -3.77
C LEU A 122 -5.99 -10.77 -3.78
N LYS A 123 -7.18 -11.17 -3.31
CA LYS A 123 -7.64 -12.58 -3.37
C LYS A 123 -7.83 -13.07 -4.80
N GLN A 124 -8.35 -12.25 -5.71
CA GLN A 124 -8.49 -12.61 -7.13
C GLN A 124 -7.12 -12.79 -7.80
N GLN A 125 -6.19 -11.87 -7.56
CA GLN A 125 -4.85 -11.92 -8.12
C GLN A 125 -4.05 -13.13 -7.59
N ALA A 126 -4.21 -13.49 -6.32
CA ALA A 126 -3.60 -14.70 -5.74
C ALA A 126 -4.09 -15.98 -6.44
N LYS A 127 -5.39 -16.09 -6.73
CA LYS A 127 -5.96 -17.22 -7.48
C LYS A 127 -5.41 -17.31 -8.90
N LYS A 128 -5.27 -16.17 -9.59
CA LYS A 128 -4.69 -16.12 -10.95
C LYS A 128 -3.21 -16.55 -10.95
N SER A 129 -2.46 -16.19 -9.91
CA SER A 129 -1.03 -16.47 -9.81
C SER A 129 -0.72 -17.92 -9.39
N GLY A 130 -1.56 -18.54 -8.56
CA GLY A 130 -1.41 -19.94 -8.12
C GLY A 130 -1.89 -20.99 -9.13
N ASN A 131 -2.53 -20.58 -10.23
CA ASN A 131 -2.98 -21.45 -11.31
C ASN A 131 -1.93 -21.64 -12.42
N ARG A 132 -0.64 -21.37 -12.13
CA ARG A 132 0.50 -21.50 -13.06
C ARG A 132 1.50 -22.54 -12.58
#